data_AF-A0A2V5YL58-F1
#
_entry.id   AF-A0A2V5YL58-F1
#
_cell.length_a   1.000
_cell.length_b   1.000
_cell.length_c   1.000
_cell.angle_alpha   90.00
_cell.angle_beta   90.00
_cell.angle_gamma   90.00
#
_symmetry.space_group_name_H-M   'P 1'
#
loop_
_entity.id
_entity.type
_entity.pdbx_description
1 polymer ?
#
loop_
_entity_poly.entity_id
_entity_poly.type
_entity_poly.pdbx_seq_one_letter_code
_entity_poly.pdbx_strand_id
1 'polypeptide(L)' 'MKLLSVNVGLPRELEWKGKVVRTSIFKAPVTGQVRVAKLNVEGDQQSDLTVHGGIDKAVYAYPSEHFAF' A
#
# COMPACT_ATOMS: atom_id res chain seq x y z
N MET A 1 -9.63 -2.15 19.81
CA MET A 1 -8.81 -2.16 18.56
C MET A 1 -8.73 -0.73 18.04
N LYS A 2 -7.53 -0.22 17.73
CA LYS A 2 -7.31 1.16 17.27
C LYS A 2 -6.47 1.14 16.00
N LEU A 3 -6.91 1.83 14.95
CA LEU A 3 -6.13 2.05 13.75
C LEU A 3 -5.12 3.18 14.02
N LEU A 4 -3.82 2.90 13.87
CA LEU A 4 -2.76 3.88 14.18
C LEU A 4 -2.42 4.80 13.01
N SER A 5 -2.38 4.25 11.79
CA SER A 5 -2.08 5.00 10.58
C SER A 5 -2.78 4.36 9.39
N VAL A 6 -3.23 5.18 8.44
CA VAL A 6 -3.53 4.74 7.08
C VAL A 6 -2.42 5.24 6.18
N ASN A 7 -1.79 4.33 5.45
CA ASN A 7 -0.66 4.65 4.59
C ASN A 7 -1.03 4.35 3.15
N VAL A 8 -0.86 5.33 2.26
CA VAL A 8 -1.19 5.22 0.84
C VAL A 8 0.00 5.64 -0.02
N GLY A 9 0.00 5.21 -1.28
CA GLY A 9 1.06 5.53 -2.23
C GLY A 9 0.79 4.98 -3.62
N LEU A 10 1.24 5.75 -4.62
CA LEU A 10 1.14 5.40 -6.03
C LEU A 10 2.37 4.60 -6.48
N PRO A 11 2.23 3.72 -7.50
CA PRO A 11 3.34 3.01 -8.08
C PRO A 11 4.42 3.97 -8.58
N ARG A 12 5.68 3.63 -8.31
CA ARG A 12 6.85 4.34 -8.82
C ARG A 12 7.88 3.39 -9.37
N GLU A 13 8.70 3.89 -10.27
CA GLU A 13 9.85 3.18 -10.80
C GLU A 13 11.07 3.43 -9.93
N LEU A 14 11.89 2.40 -9.75
CA LEU A 14 13.19 2.49 -9.10
C LEU A 14 14.15 1.46 -9.68
N GLU A 15 15.44 1.75 -9.59
CA GLU A 15 16.48 0.80 -9.95
C GLU A 15 16.69 -0.23 -8.83
N TRP A 16 16.51 -1.50 -9.15
CA TRP A 16 16.73 -2.62 -8.25
C TRP A 16 17.54 -3.69 -8.96
N LYS A 17 18.75 -3.97 -8.46
CA LYS A 17 19.69 -4.97 -9.02
C LYS A 17 19.94 -4.77 -10.53
N GLY A 18 20.15 -3.52 -10.96
CA GLY A 18 20.41 -3.16 -12.36
C GLY A 18 19.20 -3.25 -13.29
N LYS A 19 17.98 -3.33 -12.74
CA LYS A 19 16.72 -3.32 -13.52
C LYS A 19 15.80 -2.23 -12.98
N VAL A 20 15.08 -1.56 -13.88
CA VAL A 20 13.98 -0.68 -13.48
C VAL A 20 12.78 -1.56 -13.10
N VAL A 21 12.28 -1.38 -11.88
CA VAL A 21 11.11 -2.09 -11.34
C VAL A 21 10.04 -1.09 -10.94
N ARG A 22 8.79 -1.36 -11.34
CA ARG A 22 7.61 -0.60 -10.90
C ARG A 22 7.04 -1.21 -9.63
N THR A 23 7.01 -0.46 -8.53
CA THR A 23 6.54 -0.94 -7.22
C THR A 23 5.64 0.06 -6.51
N SER A 24 4.69 -0.46 -5.72
CA SER A 24 3.79 0.31 -4.84
C SER A 24 4.15 0.17 -3.37
N ILE A 25 5.32 -0.39 -3.03
CA ILE A 25 5.65 -0.72 -1.64
C ILE A 25 5.86 0.53 -0.76
N PHE A 26 6.20 1.66 -1.36
CA PHE A 26 6.42 2.91 -0.65
C PHE A 26 5.09 3.61 -0.42
N LYS A 27 4.72 3.74 0.86
CA LYS A 27 3.50 4.39 1.32
C LYS A 27 3.86 5.50 2.30
N ALA A 28 3.01 6.50 2.41
CA ALA A 28 3.12 7.59 3.38
C ALA A 28 1.81 7.71 4.17
N PRO A 29 1.86 8.12 5.46
CA PRO A 29 0.66 8.30 6.26
C PRO A 29 -0.20 9.45 5.71
N VAL A 30 -1.52 9.29 5.78
CA VAL A 30 -2.49 10.35 5.48
C VAL A 30 -3.30 10.72 6.72
N THR A 31 -3.72 11.97 6.79
CA THR A 31 -4.54 12.50 7.89
C THR A 31 -6.01 12.59 7.50
N GLY A 32 -6.89 12.54 8.49
CA GLY A 32 -8.33 12.63 8.28
C GLY A 32 -8.98 11.32 7.84
N GLN A 33 -10.24 11.43 7.43
CA GLN A 33 -10.99 10.30 6.89
C GLN A 33 -10.53 10.02 5.45
N VAL A 34 -10.41 8.74 5.11
CA VAL A 34 -10.02 8.30 3.78
C VAL A 34 -10.98 7.25 3.27
N ARG A 35 -11.41 7.40 2.01
CA ARG A 35 -12.37 6.50 1.40
C ARG A 35 -11.71 5.17 1.02
N VAL A 36 -12.38 4.07 1.31
CA VAL A 36 -12.02 2.74 0.80
C VAL A 36 -12.93 2.41 -0.38
N ALA A 37 -12.34 2.19 -1.56
CA ALA A 37 -13.04 1.76 -2.76
C ALA A 37 -12.84 0.26 -2.99
N LYS A 38 -13.50 -0.29 -4.03
CA LYS A 38 -13.47 -1.73 -4.36
C LYS A 38 -12.05 -2.31 -4.49
N LEU A 39 -11.11 -1.53 -5.02
CA LEU A 39 -9.74 -2.01 -5.27
C LEU A 39 -8.70 -1.39 -4.35
N ASN A 40 -8.89 -0.17 -3.85
CA ASN A 40 -7.84 0.57 -3.14
C ASN A 40 -8.45 1.54 -2.13
N VAL A 41 -7.62 1.98 -1.20
CA VAL A 41 -7.83 3.19 -0.41
C VAL A 41 -7.57 4.42 -1.29
N GLU A 42 -8.29 5.51 -1.10
CA GLU A 42 -8.07 6.76 -1.84
C GLU A 42 -6.63 7.27 -1.64
N GLY A 43 -5.97 7.63 -2.75
CA GLY A 43 -4.54 7.96 -2.78
C GLY A 43 -3.62 6.74 -2.93
N ASP A 44 -4.17 5.53 -2.96
CA ASP A 44 -3.42 4.28 -3.13
C ASP A 44 -3.61 3.62 -4.49
N GLN A 45 -2.58 2.93 -4.97
CA GLN A 45 -2.70 2.08 -6.15
C GLN A 45 -1.75 0.88 -6.11
N GLN A 46 -2.25 -0.27 -6.56
CA GLN A 46 -1.49 -1.52 -6.73
C GLN A 46 -0.76 -1.53 -8.09
N SER A 47 0.50 -1.95 -8.12
CA SER A 47 1.33 -1.97 -9.35
C SER A 47 0.89 -3.00 -10.38
N ASP A 48 0.43 -4.17 -9.93
CA ASP A 48 0.16 -5.32 -10.79
C ASP A 48 -1.02 -6.12 -10.21
N LEU A 49 -2.15 -6.12 -10.91
CA LEU A 49 -3.38 -6.82 -10.51
C LEU A 49 -3.44 -8.28 -10.98
N THR A 50 -2.49 -8.72 -11.79
CA THR A 50 -2.48 -10.09 -12.36
C THR A 50 -1.98 -11.12 -11.35
N VAL A 51 -1.01 -10.72 -10.52
CA VAL A 51 -0.38 -11.58 -9.51
C VAL A 51 -0.39 -10.97 -8.10
N HIS A 52 -0.56 -9.66 -7.97
CA HIS A 52 -0.73 -8.96 -6.70
C HIS A 52 -2.10 -8.28 -6.63
N GLY A 53 -2.50 -7.83 -5.43
CA GLY A 53 -3.69 -6.98 -5.31
C GLY A 53 -5.02 -7.60 -5.76
N GLY A 54 -5.96 -6.76 -6.17
CA GLY A 54 -7.34 -7.15 -6.47
C GLY A 54 -8.29 -6.92 -5.31
N ILE A 55 -9.57 -7.21 -5.52
CA ILE A 55 -10.65 -6.92 -4.56
C ILE A 55 -10.41 -7.60 -3.21
N ASP A 56 -9.94 -8.85 -3.21
CA ASP A 56 -9.67 -9.62 -1.99
C ASP A 56 -8.38 -9.18 -1.27
N LYS A 57 -7.58 -8.32 -1.92
CA LYS A 57 -6.33 -7.77 -1.39
C LYS A 57 -6.33 -6.23 -1.47
N ALA A 58 -7.52 -5.62 -1.40
CA ALA A 58 -7.72 -4.17 -1.54
C ALA A 58 -7.12 -3.36 -0.38
N VAL A 59 -7.02 -3.97 0.80
CA VAL A 59 -6.42 -3.38 2.01
C VAL A 59 -5.48 -4.40 2.63
N TYR A 60 -4.29 -3.93 3.03
CA TYR A 60 -3.33 -4.71 3.79
C TYR A 60 -3.22 -4.13 5.21
N ALA A 61 -3.29 -5.00 6.21
CA ALA A 61 -3.14 -4.64 7.61
C ALA A 61 -1.84 -5.24 8.17
N TYR A 62 -1.12 -4.45 8.97
CA TYR A 62 0.11 -4.87 9.62
C TYR A 62 0.07 -4.50 11.11
N PRO A 63 0.28 -5.45 12.04
CA PRO A 63 0.34 -5.17 13.47
C PRO A 63 1.56 -4.31 13.81
N SER A 64 1.35 -3.19 14.51
CA SER A 64 2.43 -2.31 14.96
C SER A 64 3.40 -2.97 15.94
N GLU A 65 2.92 -3.98 16.67
CA GLU A 65 3.66 -4.77 17.63
C GLU A 65 4.82 -5.52 16.98
N HIS A 66 4.74 -5.81 15.68
CA HIS A 66 5.81 -6.42 14.92
C HIS A 66 6.97 -5.47 14.60
N PHE A 67 6.84 -4.15 14.80
CA PHE A 67 7.97 -3.23 14.62
C PHE A 67 9.04 -3.37 15.70
N ALA A 68 8.73 -4.00 16.84
CA ALA A 68 9.67 -4.18 17.94
C ALA A 68 10.63 -5.37 17.75
N PHE A 69 10.48 -6.15 16.67
CA PHE A 69 11.24 -7.37 16.38
C PHE A 69 11.79 -7.31 14.95
#